data_AF-A0A8H4NQY0-F1
#
_entry.id   AF-A0A8H4NQY0-F1
#
_cell.length_a   1.000
_cell.length_b   1.000
_cell.length_c   1.000
_cell.angle_alpha   90.00
_cell.angle_beta   90.00
_cell.angle_gamma   90.00
#
_symmetry.space_group_name_H-M   'P 1'
#
loop_
_entity.id
_entity.type
_entity.pdbx_description
1 polymer ?
#
loop_
_entity_poly.entity_id
_entity_poly.type
_entity_poly.pdbx_seq_one_letter_code
_entity_poly.pdbx_strand_id
1 'polypeptide(L)'
;MLPSTLFASTAVLLALPGISAHYTKTANCVPGKTVTPEKQSINFSNFAQTLYIDKDVPRAFNEHALESYIQHNPLSTSGRQTAIDFLSGAFPK
;
A
#
# COMPACT_ATOMS: atom_id res chain seq x y z
N MET A 1 -34.02 -28.34 49.10
CA MET A 1 -33.32 -27.29 49.89
C MET A 1 -31.91 -27.18 49.30
N LEU A 2 -31.54 -26.00 48.75
CA LEU A 2 -30.25 -25.68 48.09
C LEU A 2 -29.15 -25.37 49.15
N PRO A 3 -27.84 -25.46 48.81
CA PRO A 3 -27.11 -24.33 48.20
C PRO A 3 -26.25 -24.76 46.99
N SER A 4 -26.23 -24.04 45.87
CA SER A 4 -25.53 -22.77 45.59
C SER A 4 -24.01 -22.84 45.68
N THR A 5 -23.35 -22.90 44.52
CA THR A 5 -22.22 -22.02 44.13
C THR A 5 -22.01 -22.15 42.61
N LEU A 6 -22.47 -21.14 41.85
CA LEU A 6 -22.02 -20.89 40.49
C LEU A 6 -21.03 -19.72 40.56
N PHE A 7 -19.75 -19.97 40.22
CA PHE A 7 -18.83 -18.90 39.85
C PHE A 7 -18.80 -18.86 38.33
N ALA A 8 -19.42 -17.83 37.75
CA ALA A 8 -19.19 -17.48 36.35
C ALA A 8 -18.56 -16.09 36.33
N SER A 9 -17.23 -16.04 36.32
CA SER A 9 -16.46 -14.83 36.06
C SER A 9 -16.73 -14.36 34.64
N THR A 10 -17.44 -13.24 34.50
CA THR A 10 -17.48 -12.50 33.25
C THR A 10 -16.21 -11.68 33.13
N ALA A 11 -15.22 -12.22 32.41
CA ALA A 11 -14.07 -11.46 31.97
C ALA A 11 -14.54 -10.37 30.99
N VAL A 12 -14.42 -9.11 31.40
CA VAL A 12 -14.63 -7.95 30.52
C VAL A 12 -13.45 -7.92 29.54
N LEU A 13 -13.67 -8.36 28.29
CA LEU A 13 -12.72 -8.11 27.20
C LEU A 13 -12.74 -6.61 26.87
N LEU A 14 -11.71 -5.91 27.29
CA LEU A 14 -11.35 -4.60 26.74
C LEU A 14 -10.92 -4.80 25.28
N ALA A 15 -11.85 -4.58 24.35
CA ALA A 15 -11.51 -4.43 22.94
C ALA A 15 -10.77 -3.10 22.76
N LEU A 16 -9.44 -3.14 22.80
CA LEU A 16 -8.61 -2.06 22.30
C LEU A 16 -8.90 -1.94 20.80
N PRO A 17 -9.23 -0.76 20.26
CA PRO A 17 -9.15 -0.56 18.82
C PRO A 17 -7.69 -0.79 18.45
N GLY A 18 -7.41 -1.96 17.87
CA GLY A 18 -6.15 -2.23 17.22
C GLY A 18 -6.01 -1.22 16.11
N ILE A 19 -5.29 -0.12 16.38
CA ILE A 19 -4.74 0.72 15.33
C ILE A 19 -3.78 -0.21 14.60
N SER A 20 -4.29 -0.84 13.54
CA SER A 20 -3.46 -1.50 12.55
C SER A 20 -2.59 -0.39 11.98
N ALA A 21 -1.38 -0.23 12.53
CA ALA A 21 -0.33 0.48 11.84
C ALA A 21 -0.05 -0.37 10.60
N HIS A 22 -0.77 -0.08 9.52
CA HIS A 22 -0.43 -0.59 8.20
C HIS A 22 1.02 -0.17 7.98
N TYR A 23 1.93 -1.12 8.16
CA TYR A 23 3.32 -0.98 7.77
C TYR A 23 3.32 -0.95 6.25
N THR A 24 2.98 0.20 5.69
CA THR A 24 3.22 0.47 4.30
C THR A 24 4.72 0.63 4.21
N LYS A 25 5.37 -0.35 3.57
CA LYS A 25 6.71 -0.18 3.00
C LYS A 25 6.68 1.21 2.36
N THR A 26 7.42 2.16 2.96
CA THR A 26 7.43 3.53 2.48
C THR A 26 7.95 3.43 1.07
N ALA A 27 7.09 3.68 0.08
CA ALA A 27 7.55 3.97 -1.26
C ALA A 27 8.70 4.99 -1.12
N ASN A 28 9.69 4.96 -2.01
CA ASN A 28 10.83 5.88 -1.97
C ASN A 28 10.40 7.37 -2.06
N CYS A 29 9.10 7.61 -2.28
CA CYS A 29 8.47 8.92 -2.28
C CYS A 29 7.96 9.28 -0.87
N VAL A 30 8.49 10.37 -0.31
CA VAL A 30 7.97 10.98 0.93
C VAL A 30 7.13 12.21 0.56
N PRO A 31 5.80 12.20 0.77
CA PRO A 31 4.95 13.33 0.40
C PRO A 31 5.41 14.65 1.03
N GLY A 32 5.38 15.74 0.26
CA GLY A 32 5.76 17.07 0.72
C GLY A 32 7.26 17.30 0.94
N LYS A 33 8.11 16.31 0.65
CA LYS A 33 9.56 16.48 0.64
C LYS A 33 10.05 16.77 -0.77
N THR A 34 10.68 17.93 -0.93
CA THR A 34 11.35 18.28 -2.19
C THR A 34 12.56 17.38 -2.39
N VAL A 35 12.75 16.94 -3.63
CA VAL A 35 13.96 16.25 -4.09
C VAL A 35 14.66 17.11 -5.13
N THR A 36 15.98 16.97 -5.24
CA THR A 36 16.75 17.60 -6.32
C THR A 36 16.32 17.02 -7.69
N PRO A 37 16.44 17.77 -8.79
CA PRO A 37 16.15 17.26 -10.14
C PRO A 37 16.89 15.96 -10.49
N GLU A 38 18.16 15.84 -10.07
CA GLU A 38 18.97 14.63 -10.27
C GLU A 38 18.33 13.39 -9.62
N LYS A 39 18.02 13.47 -8.32
CA LYS A 39 17.31 12.39 -7.60
C LYS A 39 15.94 12.08 -8.20
N GLN A 40 15.20 13.09 -8.67
CA GLN A 40 13.92 12.85 -9.35
C GLN A 40 14.11 12.05 -10.64
N SER A 41 15.12 12.41 -11.45
CA SER A 41 15.45 11.71 -12.69
C SER A 41 15.86 10.26 -12.44
N ILE A 42 16.68 10.00 -11.41
CA ILE A 42 17.05 8.63 -11.00
C ILE A 42 15.81 7.83 -10.58
N ASN A 43 14.95 8.41 -9.73
CA ASN A 43 13.74 7.74 -9.27
C ASN A 43 12.79 7.39 -10.43
N PHE A 44 12.62 8.31 -11.38
CA PHE A 44 11.79 8.07 -12.56
C PHE A 44 12.41 7.02 -13.50
N SER A 45 13.73 7.04 -13.69
CA SER A 45 14.43 6.06 -14.52
C SER A 45 14.31 4.65 -13.95
N ASN A 46 14.42 4.49 -12.63
CA ASN A 46 14.24 3.20 -11.96
C ASN A 46 12.81 2.66 -12.07
N PHE A 47 11.82 3.56 -11.96
CA PHE A 47 10.42 3.20 -12.22
C PHE A 47 10.22 2.73 -13.67
N ALA A 48 10.73 3.48 -14.65
CA ALA A 48 10.59 3.15 -16.07
C ALA A 48 11.29 1.83 -16.42
N GLN A 49 12.49 1.60 -15.90
CA GLN A 49 13.20 0.33 -16.06
C GLN A 49 12.37 -0.83 -15.49
N THR A 50 11.90 -0.71 -14.26
CA THR A 50 11.14 -1.78 -13.60
C THR A 50 9.80 -2.05 -14.29
N LEU A 51 9.10 -1.01 -14.72
CA LEU A 51 7.80 -1.15 -15.36
C LEU A 51 7.90 -1.65 -16.81
N TYR A 52 8.70 -0.98 -17.64
CA TYR A 52 8.68 -1.20 -19.09
C TYR A 52 9.68 -2.25 -19.57
N ILE A 53 10.80 -2.44 -18.87
CA ILE A 53 11.86 -3.36 -19.29
C ILE A 53 11.77 -4.66 -18.51
N ASP A 54 11.76 -4.57 -17.18
CA ASP A 54 11.68 -5.75 -16.32
C ASP A 54 10.25 -6.32 -16.24
N LYS A 55 9.26 -5.53 -16.70
CA LYS A 55 7.83 -5.87 -16.72
C LYS A 55 7.29 -6.31 -15.35
N ASP A 56 7.80 -5.70 -14.29
CA ASP A 56 7.41 -5.98 -12.91
C ASP A 56 6.52 -4.85 -12.38
N VAL A 57 5.24 -4.91 -12.77
CA VAL A 57 4.23 -3.91 -12.38
C VAL A 57 4.12 -3.80 -10.85
N PRO A 58 3.94 -4.88 -10.07
CA PRO A 58 3.84 -4.75 -8.61
C PRO A 58 5.09 -4.08 -8.00
N ARG A 59 6.29 -4.41 -8.47
CA ARG A 59 7.52 -3.81 -7.92
C ARG A 59 7.63 -2.33 -8.28
N ALA A 60 7.39 -1.96 -9.54
CA ALA A 60 7.47 -0.56 -9.99
C ALA A 60 6.60 0.35 -9.13
N PHE A 61 5.34 -0.05 -8.91
CA PHE A 61 4.38 0.76 -8.18
C PHE A 61 4.61 0.72 -6.66
N ASN A 62 4.95 -0.43 -6.07
CA ASN A 62 5.20 -0.50 -4.62
C ASN A 62 6.44 0.31 -4.19
N GLU A 63 7.42 0.47 -5.06
CA GLU A 63 8.66 1.18 -4.73
C GLU A 63 8.63 2.66 -5.08
N HIS A 64 7.86 3.05 -6.10
CA HIS A 64 7.90 4.41 -6.65
C HIS A 64 6.57 5.16 -6.62
N ALA A 65 5.46 4.52 -6.24
CA ALA A 65 4.16 5.17 -6.14
C ALA A 65 3.62 5.16 -4.70
N LEU A 66 3.04 6.31 -4.30
CA LEU A 66 2.28 6.43 -3.06
C LEU A 66 1.02 5.57 -3.14
N GLU A 67 0.52 5.10 -2.00
CA GLU A 67 -0.75 4.36 -1.95
C GLU A 67 -1.91 5.19 -2.54
N SER A 68 -1.90 6.49 -2.26
CA SER A 68 -2.83 7.49 -2.79
C SER A 68 -2.50 7.98 -4.22
N TYR A 69 -1.78 7.19 -5.02
CA TYR A 69 -1.42 7.53 -6.39
C TYR A 69 -2.62 8.00 -7.20
N ILE A 70 -2.52 9.20 -7.79
CA ILE A 70 -3.57 9.79 -8.63
C ILE A 70 -3.23 9.49 -10.09
N GLN A 71 -4.22 8.99 -10.82
CA GLN A 71 -4.10 8.65 -12.22
C GLN A 71 -5.17 9.41 -13.04
N HIS A 72 -4.85 9.78 -14.28
CA HIS A 72 -5.68 10.66 -15.10
C HIS A 72 -6.53 9.95 -16.17
N ASN A 73 -6.46 8.62 -16.27
CA ASN A 73 -7.33 7.82 -17.12
C ASN A 73 -8.77 7.86 -16.55
N PRO A 74 -9.75 8.44 -17.28
CA PRO A 74 -11.13 8.55 -16.83
C PRO A 74 -11.85 7.20 -16.72
N LEU A 75 -11.26 6.12 -17.24
CA LEU A 75 -11.82 4.76 -17.19
C LEU A 75 -11.34 3.93 -15.99
N SER A 76 -10.50 4.49 -15.11
CA SER A 76 -10.00 3.80 -13.92
C SER A 76 -10.21 4.65 -12.67
N THR A 77 -10.26 4.03 -11.50
CA THR A 77 -10.15 4.76 -10.23
C THR A 77 -8.68 5.11 -9.96
N SER A 78 -8.45 6.06 -9.06
CA SER A 78 -7.10 6.32 -8.51
C SER A 78 -6.73 5.28 -7.44
N GLY A 79 -5.45 5.24 -7.09
CA GLY A 79 -4.90 4.33 -6.10
C GLY A 79 -3.81 3.44 -6.69
N ARG A 80 -2.77 3.18 -5.91
CA ARG A 80 -1.66 2.30 -6.32
C ARG A 80 -2.15 0.90 -6.67
N GLN A 81 -3.02 0.32 -5.83
CA GLN A 81 -3.50 -1.05 -6.04
C GLN A 81 -4.32 -1.14 -7.33
N THR A 82 -5.20 -0.17 -7.61
CA THR A 82 -5.94 -0.10 -8.87
C THR A 82 -5.00 -0.10 -10.07
N ALA A 83 -3.92 0.66 -10.03
CA ALA A 83 -2.94 0.69 -11.11
C ALA A 83 -2.23 -0.67 -11.29
N ILE A 84 -1.86 -1.33 -10.18
CA ILE A 84 -1.26 -2.68 -10.22
C ILE A 84 -2.24 -3.68 -10.84
N ASP A 85 -3.48 -3.69 -10.39
CA ASP A 85 -4.51 -4.63 -10.85
C ASP A 85 -4.81 -4.42 -12.34
N PHE A 86 -4.91 -3.17 -12.78
CA PHE A 86 -5.17 -2.82 -14.17
C PHE A 86 -4.00 -3.18 -15.10
N LEU A 87 -2.76 -2.94 -14.68
CA LEU A 87 -1.58 -3.07 -15.55
C LEU A 87 -0.92 -4.44 -15.52
N SER A 88 -1.09 -5.25 -14.46
CA SER A 88 -0.40 -6.55 -14.35
C SER A 88 -0.76 -7.53 -15.48
N GLY A 89 -1.93 -7.38 -16.11
CA GLY A 89 -2.33 -8.14 -17.29
C GLY A 89 -1.80 -7.60 -18.63
N ALA A 90 -1.26 -6.38 -18.66
CA ALA A 90 -0.84 -5.70 -19.88
C ALA A 90 0.66 -5.88 -20.21
N PHE A 91 1.47 -6.32 -19.24
CA PHE A 91 2.90 -6.53 -19.39
C PHE A 91 3.27 -8.02 -19.25
N PRO A 92 3.08 -8.85 -20.30
CA PRO A 92 3.48 -10.25 -20.25
C PRO A 92 5.01 -10.36 -20.20
N LYS A 93 5.52 -11.19 -19.28
CA LYS A 93 6.96 -11.47 -19.14
C LYS A 93 7.55 -12.04 -20.41
#